data_AF-A0A522FH77-F1
#
_entry.id   AF-A0A522FH77-F1
#
_cell.length_a   1.000
_cell.length_b   1.000
_cell.length_c   1.000
_cell.angle_alpha   90.00
_cell.angle_beta   90.00
_cell.angle_gamma   90.00
#
_symmetry.space_group_name_H-M   'P 1'
#
loop_
_entity.id
_entity.type
_entity.pdbx_description
1 polymer ?
#
loop_
_entity_poly.entity_id
_entity_poly.type
_entity_poly.pdbx_seq_one_letter_code
_entity_poly.pdbx_strand_id
1 'polypeptide(L)'
;MDTKLTIKLDNDVISRAKRYAQHRKTSLSKMIESYLDSVTKPDSDDIEITPLVKSLSGVISLPEDYDYKKDRTEYLIRKYS
;
A
#
# COMPACT_ATOMS: atom_id res chain seq x y z
N MET A 1 -11.34 -11.16 20.33
CA MET A 1 -11.01 -10.99 21.76
C MET A 1 -9.97 -9.89 21.81
N ASP A 2 -10.25 -8.79 22.50
CA ASP A 2 -9.36 -7.63 22.48
C ASP A 2 -8.32 -7.78 23.59
N THR A 3 -7.05 -7.66 23.23
CA THR A 3 -5.94 -7.77 24.19
C THR A 3 -5.09 -6.51 24.14
N LYS A 4 -4.52 -6.12 25.29
CA LYS A 4 -3.71 -4.91 25.40
C LYS A 4 -2.24 -5.25 25.15
N LEU A 5 -1.68 -4.71 24.07
CA LEU A 5 -0.24 -4.74 23.80
C LEU A 5 0.42 -3.47 24.34
N THR A 6 1.46 -3.60 25.18
CA THR A 6 2.24 -2.47 25.69
C THR A 6 3.64 -2.50 25.08
N ILE A 7 4.02 -1.42 24.38
CA ILE A 7 5.27 -1.30 23.65
C ILE A 7 6.06 -0.12 24.20
N LYS A 8 7.37 -0.28 24.44
CA LYS A 8 8.27 0.85 24.73
C LYS A 8 8.70 1.50 23.42
N LEU A 9 8.47 2.80 23.32
CA LEU A 9 8.80 3.63 22.16
C LEU A 9 9.39 4.94 22.67
N ASP A 10 10.14 5.61 21.80
CA ASP A 10 10.61 6.97 22.06
C ASP A 10 9.41 7.94 22.22
N ASN A 11 9.51 8.88 23.17
CA ASN A 11 8.47 9.88 23.42
C ASN A 11 8.20 10.80 22.22
N ASP A 12 9.22 11.14 21.43
CA ASP A 12 9.07 11.94 20.22
C ASP A 12 8.24 11.18 19.18
N VAL A 13 8.51 9.87 19.02
CA VAL A 13 7.76 9.00 18.11
C VAL A 13 6.29 8.92 18.52
N ILE A 14 6.01 8.74 19.83
CA ILE A 14 4.63 8.71 20.35
C ILE A 14 3.90 10.02 20.05
N SER A 15 4.58 11.16 20.22
CA SER A 15 4.00 12.49 20.02
C SER A 15 3.66 12.74 18.55
N ARG A 16 4.59 12.43 17.63
CA ARG A 16 4.35 12.54 16.19
C ARG A 16 3.24 11.60 15.73
N ALA A 17 3.21 10.36 16.24
CA ALA A 17 2.19 9.38 15.88
C ALA A 17 0.79 9.80 16.34
N LYS A 18 0.64 10.33 17.57
CA LYS A 18 -0.64 10.87 18.05
C LYS A 18 -1.14 12.03 17.19
N ARG A 19 -0.27 12.98 16.85
CA ARG A 19 -0.63 14.11 15.98
C ARG A 19 -1.07 13.65 14.59
N TYR A 20 -0.36 12.68 14.01
CA TYR A 20 -0.73 12.10 12.72
C TYR A 20 -2.10 11.40 12.77
N ALA A 21 -2.36 10.59 13.81
CA ALA A 21 -3.64 9.92 14.01
C ALA A 21 -4.79 10.92 14.14
N GLN A 22 -4.61 11.98 14.94
CA GLN A 22 -5.61 13.02 15.11
C GLN A 22 -5.93 13.76 13.80
N HIS A 23 -4.90 14.10 13.01
CA HIS A 23 -5.08 14.74 11.70
C HIS A 23 -5.86 13.85 10.72
N ARG A 24 -5.66 12.53 10.80
CA ARG A 24 -6.39 11.52 10.01
C ARG A 24 -7.74 11.12 10.63
N LYS A 25 -8.20 11.77 11.70
CA LYS A 25 -9.43 11.45 12.44
C LYS A 25 -9.50 9.97 12.87
N THR A 26 -8.36 9.39 13.25
CA THR A 26 -8.25 7.99 13.72
C THR A 26 -7.53 7.92 15.07
N SER A 27 -7.53 6.75 15.71
CA SER A 27 -6.79 6.50 16.94
C SER A 27 -5.44 5.85 16.66
N LEU A 28 -4.46 6.07 17.53
CA LEU A 28 -3.15 5.43 17.42
C LEU A 28 -3.25 3.91 17.51
N SER A 29 -4.10 3.40 18.41
CA SER A 29 -4.34 1.95 18.55
C SER A 29 -4.89 1.35 17.26
N LYS A 30 -5.90 1.98 16.65
CA LYS A 30 -6.50 1.52 15.39
C LYS A 30 -5.48 1.56 14.25
N MET A 31 -4.65 2.58 14.19
CA MET A 31 -3.60 2.71 13.19
C MET A 31 -2.55 1.59 13.30
N ILE A 32 -2.09 1.29 14.51
CA ILE A 32 -1.11 0.22 14.74
C ILE A 32 -1.73 -1.16 14.50
N GLU A 33 -2.97 -1.38 14.95
CA GLU A 33 -3.72 -2.60 14.70
C GLU A 33 -3.86 -2.87 13.20
N SER A 34 -4.31 -1.89 12.41
CA SER A 34 -4.41 -2.04 10.95
C SER A 34 -3.06 -2.30 10.28
N TYR A 35 -1.98 -1.68 10.78
CA TYR A 35 -0.64 -1.93 10.24
C TYR A 35 -0.18 -3.36 10.54
N LEU A 36 -0.27 -3.79 11.80
CA LEU A 36 0.11 -5.14 12.23
C LEU A 36 -0.72 -6.20 11.49
N ASP A 37 -2.03 -6.00 11.34
CA ASP A 37 -2.89 -6.85 10.54
C ASP A 37 -2.36 -6.92 9.10
N SER A 38 -2.09 -5.79 8.45
CA SER A 38 -1.62 -5.76 7.06
C SER A 38 -0.29 -6.47 6.80
N VAL A 39 0.62 -6.52 7.79
CA VAL A 39 1.96 -7.14 7.63
C VAL A 39 2.03 -8.57 8.13
N THR A 40 1.08 -8.99 8.97
CA THR A 40 1.03 -10.37 9.53
C THR A 40 -0.03 -11.24 8.86
N LYS A 41 -0.93 -10.64 8.08
CA LYS A 41 -1.93 -11.39 7.33
C LYS A 41 -1.21 -12.35 6.39
N PRO A 42 -1.53 -13.67 6.44
CA PRO A 42 -0.94 -14.62 5.52
C PRO A 42 -1.30 -14.21 4.09
N ASP A 43 -0.35 -14.35 3.17
CA ASP A 43 -0.59 -14.13 1.75
C ASP A 43 -1.78 -15.00 1.33
N SER A 44 -2.92 -14.37 1.07
CA SER A 44 -4.00 -15.01 0.35
C SER A 44 -3.57 -15.07 -1.11
N ASP A 45 -3.58 -16.26 -1.71
CA ASP A 45 -3.33 -16.44 -3.15
C ASP A 45 -4.22 -15.54 -4.04
N ASP A 46 -5.33 -15.06 -3.49
CA ASP A 46 -6.12 -13.97 -4.06
C ASP A 46 -5.62 -12.60 -3.56
N ILE A 47 -4.94 -11.88 -4.45
CA ILE A 47 -4.73 -10.45 -4.31
C ILE A 47 -6.10 -9.78 -4.41
N GLU A 48 -6.68 -9.35 -3.29
CA GLU A 48 -7.86 -8.48 -3.33
C GLU A 48 -7.49 -7.12 -3.92
N ILE A 49 -7.70 -6.98 -5.22
CA ILE A 49 -7.49 -5.73 -5.93
C ILE A 49 -8.57 -4.74 -5.47
N THR A 50 -8.16 -3.61 -4.90
CA THR A 50 -9.09 -2.55 -4.47
C THR A 50 -9.99 -2.10 -5.64
N PRO A 51 -11.24 -1.64 -5.40
CA PRO A 51 -12.17 -1.26 -6.47
C PRO A 51 -11.61 -0.24 -7.46
N LEU A 52 -10.79 0.69 -6.95
CA LEU A 52 -10.10 1.69 -7.77
C LEU A 52 -9.01 1.07 -8.63
N VAL A 53 -8.18 0.18 -8.07
CA VAL A 53 -7.16 -0.49 -8.87
C VAL A 53 -7.83 -1.39 -9.92
N LYS A 54 -8.92 -2.07 -9.58
CA LYS A 54 -9.69 -2.90 -10.52
C LYS A 54 -10.29 -2.08 -11.66
N SER A 55 -10.78 -0.86 -11.38
CA SER A 55 -11.29 0.03 -12.43
C SER A 55 -10.18 0.58 -13.33
N LEU A 56 -8.94 0.62 -12.86
CA LEU A 56 -7.77 1.03 -13.64
C LEU A 56 -7.11 -0.17 -14.38
N SER A 57 -7.08 -1.35 -13.77
CA SER A 57 -6.28 -2.51 -14.18
C SER A 57 -6.92 -3.41 -15.24
N GLY A 58 -7.99 -2.97 -15.89
CA GLY A 58 -8.65 -3.69 -17.00
C GLY A 58 -9.02 -2.81 -18.18
N VAL A 59 -8.58 -1.54 -18.17
CA VAL A 59 -8.89 -0.56 -19.22
C VAL A 59 -8.04 -0.78 -20.47
N ILE A 60 -6.86 -1.40 -20.30
CA ILE A 60 -5.91 -1.62 -21.38
C ILE A 60 -5.98 -3.09 -21.78
N SER A 61 -6.42 -3.36 -23.01
CA SER A 61 -6.28 -4.66 -23.65
C SER A 61 -4.91 -4.70 -24.33
N LEU A 62 -4.07 -5.65 -23.92
CA LEU A 62 -2.76 -5.88 -24.51
C LEU A 62 -2.76 -7.22 -25.26
N PRO A 63 -2.04 -7.33 -26.39
CA PRO A 63 -1.74 -8.62 -27.02
C PRO A 63 -1.07 -9.58 -26.03
N GLU A 64 -1.30 -10.89 -26.19
CA GLU A 64 -0.67 -11.92 -25.34
C GLU A 64 0.86 -11.89 -25.40
N ASP A 65 1.42 -11.42 -26.52
CA ASP A 65 2.84 -11.32 -26.80
C ASP A 65 3.41 -9.91 -26.55
N TYR A 66 2.67 -9.03 -25.86
CA TYR A 66 3.10 -7.67 -25.61
C TYR A 66 4.32 -7.60 -24.68
N ASP A 67 5.47 -7.24 -25.25
CA ASP A 67 6.70 -6.98 -24.49
C ASP A 67 6.77 -5.52 -24.01
N TYR A 68 6.26 -5.31 -22.78
CA TYR A 68 6.29 -4.00 -22.14
C TYR A 68 7.71 -3.43 -21.97
N LYS A 69 8.74 -4.28 -21.89
CA LYS A 69 10.13 -3.82 -21.70
C LYS A 69 10.65 -3.22 -22.99
N LYS A 70 10.36 -3.86 -24.13
CA LYS A 70 10.73 -3.37 -25.46
C LYS A 70 10.06 -2.02 -25.75
N ASP A 71 8.74 -1.95 -25.59
CA ASP A 71 7.96 -0.73 -25.88
C ASP A 71 8.40 0.45 -24.99
N ARG A 72 8.65 0.18 -23.70
CA ARG A 72 9.22 1.16 -22.77
C ARG A 72 10.60 1.65 -23.20
N THR A 73 11.45 0.75 -23.69
CA THR A 73 12.80 1.10 -24.14
C THR A 73 12.75 1.97 -25.39
N GLU A 74 11.93 1.62 -26.37
CA GLU A 74 11.72 2.43 -27.58
C GLU A 74 11.15 3.82 -27.25
N TYR A 75 10.18 3.91 -26.33
CA TYR A 75 9.66 5.19 -25.87
C TYR A 75 10.75 6.08 -25.24
N LEU A 76 11.58 5.51 -24.37
CA LEU A 76 12.65 6.25 -23.70
C LEU A 76 13.72 6.72 -24.70
N ILE A 77 14.10 5.88 -25.66
CA ILE A 77 15.00 6.26 -26.75
C ILE A 77 14.40 7.45 -27.50
N ARG A 78 13.15 7.36 -27.96
CA ARG A 78 12.48 8.45 -28.71
C ARG A 78 12.33 9.74 -27.91
N LYS A 79 12.13 9.66 -26.60
CA LYS A 79 11.92 10.83 -25.75
C LYS A 79 13.20 11.61 -25.47
N TYR A 80 14.33 10.90 -25.39
CA TYR A 80 15.60 11.45 -24.93
C TYR A 80 16.72 11.43 -26.00
N SER A 81 16.42 10.96 -27.21
CA SER A 81 17.28 11.11 -28.41
C SER A 81 16.74 12.23 -29.28
#